data_AF-A0A3A9JK89-F1
#
_entry.id   AF-A0A3A9JK89-F1
#
_cell.length_a   1.000
_cell.length_b   1.000
_cell.length_c   1.000
_cell.angle_alpha   90.00
_cell.angle_beta   90.00
_cell.angle_gamma   90.00
#
_symmetry.space_group_name_H-M   'P 1'
#
loop_
_entity.id
_entity.type
_entity.pdbx_description
1 polymer ?
#
loop_
_entity_poly.entity_id
_entity_poly.type
_entity_poly.pdbx_seq_one_letter_code
_entity_poly.pdbx_strand_id
1 'polypeptide(L)' 'MVQGTKDAVVNPEHTKELYETTPGPKRLIYIEDDDHVFTYKLAQAIEVTIEWFKNIYNIQFAPL' A
#
# COMPACT_ATOMS: atom_id res chain seq x y z
N MET A 1 -4.61 0.33 0.64
CA MET A 1 -4.11 -0.85 -0.09
C MET A 1 -2.78 -0.49 -0.71
N VAL A 2 -1.76 -1.33 -0.50
CA VAL A 2 -0.43 -1.19 -1.10
C VAL A 2 -0.18 -2.48 -1.86
N GLN A 3 0.20 -2.41 -3.13
CA GLN A 3 0.29 -3.55 -4.03
C GLN A 3 1.56 -3.45 -4.90
N GLY A 4 2.37 -4.51 -4.96
CA GLY A 4 3.48 -4.58 -5.91
C GLY A 4 2.97 -4.84 -7.33
N THR A 5 3.53 -4.16 -8.35
CA THR A 5 3.08 -4.33 -9.75
C THR A 5 3.57 -5.62 -10.41
N LYS A 6 4.56 -6.31 -9.81
CA LYS A 6 5.06 -7.63 -10.24
C LYS A 6 4.66 -8.74 -9.27
N ASP A 7 3.58 -8.54 -8.53
CA ASP A 7 3.01 -9.58 -7.68
C ASP A 7 2.53 -10.76 -8.54
N ALA A 8 3.27 -11.86 -8.46
CA ALA A 8 2.97 -13.12 -9.14
C ALA A 8 2.10 -14.06 -8.29
N VAL A 9 1.80 -13.70 -7.05
CA VAL A 9 0.99 -14.50 -6.10
C VAL A 9 -0.46 -14.03 -6.13
N VAL A 10 -0.68 -12.72 -6.06
CA VAL A 10 -1.98 -12.08 -6.14
C VAL A 10 -2.00 -11.16 -7.36
N ASN A 11 -2.91 -11.42 -8.29
CA ASN A 11 -3.09 -10.56 -9.46
C ASN A 11 -3.39 -9.11 -9.02
N PRO A 12 -2.59 -8.11 -9.43
CA PRO A 12 -2.80 -6.70 -9.07
C PRO A 12 -4.19 -6.14 -9.43
N GLU A 13 -4.90 -6.72 -10.41
CA GLU A 13 -6.26 -6.32 -10.74
C GLU A 13 -7.27 -6.65 -9.63
N HIS A 14 -7.07 -7.72 -8.86
CA HIS A 14 -7.96 -8.04 -7.73
C HIS A 14 -7.93 -6.93 -6.66
N THR A 15 -6.76 -6.34 -6.43
CA THR A 15 -6.59 -5.22 -5.50
C THR A 15 -7.34 -3.98 -6.01
N LYS A 16 -7.38 -3.76 -7.32
CA LYS A 16 -8.15 -2.67 -7.95
C LYS A 16 -9.65 -2.87 -7.79
N GLU A 17 -10.16 -4.05 -8.10
CA GLU A 17 -11.58 -4.39 -7.96
C GLU A 17 -12.06 -4.20 -6.51
N LEU A 18 -11.27 -4.68 -5.55
CA LEU A 18 -11.56 -4.48 -4.13
C LEU A 18 -11.52 -3.00 -3.74
N TYR A 19 -10.55 -2.24 -4.25
CA TYR A 19 -10.50 -0.80 -4.02
C TYR A 19 -11.76 -0.10 -4.55
N GLU A 20 -12.20 -0.38 -5.77
CA GLU A 20 -13.35 0.27 -6.39
C GLU A 20 -14.65 0.03 -5.61
N THR A 21 -14.84 -1.19 -5.10
CA THR A 21 -16.06 -1.62 -4.40
C THR A 21 -16.11 -1.23 -2.91
N THR A 22 -14.99 -0.90 -2.29
CA THR A 22 -14.94 -0.56 -0.85
C THR A 22 -15.39 0.89 -0.58
N PRO A 23 -16.22 1.20 0.42
CA PRO A 23 -16.54 2.59 0.80
C PRO A 23 -15.35 3.30 1.49
N GLY A 24 -15.35 4.64 1.51
CA GLY A 24 -14.24 5.45 2.02
C GLY A 24 -14.13 5.51 3.57
N PRO A 25 -13.03 6.05 4.12
CA PRO A 25 -11.82 6.56 3.43
C PRO A 25 -10.90 5.44 2.94
N LYS A 26 -10.43 5.53 1.70
CA LYS A 26 -9.59 4.51 1.05
C LYS A 26 -8.51 5.13 0.18
N ARG A 27 -7.36 4.47 0.07
CA ARG A 27 -6.26 4.79 -0.85
C ARG A 27 -5.69 3.50 -1.44
N LEU A 28 -5.40 3.51 -2.73
CA LEU A 28 -4.69 2.46 -3.44
C LEU A 28 -3.37 3.03 -3.95
N ILE A 29 -2.27 2.35 -3.66
CA ILE A 29 -0.93 2.68 -4.17
C ILE A 29 -0.31 1.43 -4.77
N TYR A 30 0.21 1.58 -5.98
CA TYR A 30 1.06 0.60 -6.61
C TYR A 30 2.53 0.93 -6.32
N ILE A 31 3.27 -0.08 -5.87
CA ILE A 31 4.72 -0.03 -5.75
C ILE A 31 5.27 -0.63 -7.04
N GLU A 32 5.76 0.26 -7.91
CA GLU A 32 6.25 -0.12 -9.23
C GLU A 32 7.43 -1.07 -9.14
N ASP A 33 7.51 -2.05 -10.05
CA ASP A 33 8.61 -3.00 -10.18
C ASP A 33 8.94 -3.77 -8.89
N ASP A 34 7.92 -4.18 -8.12
CA ASP A 34 8.12 -4.97 -6.91
C ASP A 34 7.10 -6.12 -6.76
N ASP A 35 7.45 -7.10 -5.94
CA ASP A 35 6.73 -8.37 -5.81
C ASP A 35 5.67 -8.35 -4.69
N HIS A 36 5.13 -9.54 -4.39
CA HIS A 36 4.09 -9.75 -3.39
C HIS A 36 4.48 -9.26 -1.97
N VAL A 37 5.76 -9.38 -1.62
CA VAL A 37 6.27 -9.08 -0.27
C VAL A 37 7.11 -7.82 -0.22
N PHE A 38 7.16 -7.07 -1.33
CA PHE A 38 7.95 -5.86 -1.50
C PHE A 38 9.45 -6.10 -1.30
N THR A 39 9.99 -7.19 -1.84
CA THR A 39 11.41 -7.60 -1.67
C THR A 39 12.39 -6.46 -1.88
N TYR A 40 12.13 -5.55 -2.83
CA TYR A 40 13.06 -4.48 -3.18
C TYR A 40 12.71 -3.12 -2.59
N LYS A 41 11.43 -2.87 -2.29
CA LYS A 41 10.92 -1.55 -1.88
C LYS A 41 10.05 -1.62 -0.62
N LEU A 42 10.34 -2.56 0.28
CA LEU A 42 9.66 -2.69 1.58
C LEU A 42 9.61 -1.37 2.37
N ALA A 43 10.72 -0.61 2.39
CA ALA A 43 10.76 0.68 3.06
C ALA A 43 9.71 1.66 2.50
N GLN A 44 9.55 1.72 1.18
CA GLN A 44 8.52 2.54 0.53
C GLN A 44 7.11 2.08 0.89
N ALA A 45 6.86 0.77 0.93
CA ALA A 45 5.56 0.23 1.35
C ALA A 45 5.23 0.58 2.81
N ILE A 46 6.24 0.56 3.70
CA ILE A 46 6.12 0.97 5.10
C ILE A 46 5.84 2.47 5.20
N GLU A 47 6.60 3.31 4.49
CA GLU A 47 6.43 4.78 4.50
C GLU A 47 5.02 5.17 4.07
N VAL A 48 4.52 4.62 2.97
CA VAL A 48 3.15 4.81 2.49
C VAL A 48 2.12 4.47 3.57
N THR A 49 2.35 3.38 4.29
CA THR A 49 1.44 2.91 5.34
C THR A 49 1.47 3.85 6.54
N ILE A 50 2.66 4.31 6.95
CA ILE A 50 2.82 5.28 8.03
C ILE A 50 2.16 6.62 7.67
N GLU A 51 2.36 7.12 6.45
CA GLU A 51 1.72 8.34 5.96
C GLU A 51 0.20 8.26 6.02
N TRP A 52 -0.38 7.11 5.65
CA TRP A 52 -1.82 6.88 5.78
C TRP A 52 -2.28 7.03 7.24
N PHE A 53 -1.57 6.42 8.19
CA PHE A 53 -1.90 6.53 9.60
C PHE A 53 -1.78 7.96 10.13
N LYS A 54 -0.73 8.70 9.73
CA LYS A 54 -0.56 10.11 10.06
C LYS A 54 -1.75 10.95 9.58
N ASN A 55 -2.17 10.75 8.33
CA ASN A 55 -3.23 11.56 7.70
C ASN A 55 -4.63 11.25 8.23
N ILE A 56 -4.95 9.99 8.50
CA ILE A 56 -6.31 9.59 8.92
C ILE A 56 -6.50 9.72 10.43
N TYR A 57 -5.46 9.42 11.22
CA TYR A 57 -5.59 9.34 12.68
C TYR A 57 -4.81 10.42 13.43
N ASN A 58 -4.16 11.35 12.72
CA ASN A 58 -3.31 12.41 13.29
C ASN A 58 -2.25 11.85 14.27
N ILE A 59 -1.73 10.65 13.97
CA ILE A 59 -0.73 9.97 14.81
C ILE A 59 0.65 10.56 14.50
N GLN A 60 1.41 10.94 15.54
CA GLN A 60 2.84 11.25 15.40
C GLN A 60 3.67 10.04 15.82
N PHE A 61 4.52 9.56 14.90
CA PHE A 61 5.49 8.50 15.19
C PHE A 61 6.84 9.13 15.55
N ALA A 62 7.55 8.54 16.51
CA ALA A 62 8.93 8.92 16.81
C ALA A 62 9.84 8.61 15.59
N PRO A 63 10.91 9.39 15.36
CA PRO A 63 11.88 9.08 14.31
C PRO A 63 12.51 7.69 14.55
N LEU A 64 12.75 6.96 13.46
CA LEU A 64 13.47 5.69 13.45
C LEU A 64 14.97 5.90 13.73
#